data_AF-A0A6N2L6R5-F1
#
_entry.id   AF-A0A6N2L6R5-F1
#
_cell.length_a   1.000
_cell.length_b   1.000
_cell.length_c   1.000
_cell.angle_alpha   90.00
_cell.angle_beta   90.00
_cell.angle_gamma   90.00
#
_symmetry.space_group_name_H-M   'P 1'
#
loop_
_entity.id
_entity.type
_entity.pdbx_description
1 polymer ?
#
loop_
_entity_poly.entity_id
_entity_poly.type
_entity_poly.pdbx_seq_one_letter_code
_entity_poly.pdbx_strand_id
1 'polypeptide(L)'
;MARLSVSWCFSLLQIFGFLAIGCSAREEIGIYELKQGNLSVKLTNYGAHIISLVVPDKHGKLGDVVLGYDTIKEYKNDSSSFGATVGRVGNRISGAQFTLNGTLYKLIANDGKNTLHGGPKGFSKVVWTVKKYSPEEKMAKFSVSWCFSLLQIFGFLAIGCSAREEIGIYELKQGNLSVKLTNYGAHIISLVVPDKHGKLGDVVLGYDTIKEYKNDSSSFGATVGRVANRISGAQFTLNGTLYKLIANDGKNTLHGGPKGFSKVVWTVKKYSPEGQTPHVVFAYHSFDGEQGFPGDLRAIVVYKLLGDNKMSITMKAKSLNKATPVNLINHAYWNLGGHDSGDILSEEIQIFGSHYTPVDAQLIPTGKVVTVKGTPYDFLRPRTVGSMFSKLTAGYDINYAIDGSAEQKLTKAAIVHDKKSGRVMEISTNQPGVQFYTSNTLYQKGKGGFTYKPHAALCLETQGFPDSVNHPTFPSQIVNPGESYKHYMLFKFSNL
;
A
#
# COMPACT_ATOMS: atom_id res chain seq x y z
N MET A 1 -43.69 38.04 -42.22
CA MET A 1 -42.98 39.30 -41.89
C MET A 1 -42.51 39.22 -40.45
N ALA A 2 -41.25 39.57 -40.21
CA ALA A 2 -40.63 39.64 -38.89
C ALA A 2 -41.01 40.95 -38.15
N ARG A 3 -41.06 40.90 -36.81
CA ARG A 3 -40.31 41.76 -35.83
C ARG A 3 -41.05 41.99 -34.50
N LEU A 4 -40.37 41.57 -33.41
CA LEU A 4 -40.05 42.26 -32.14
C LEU A 4 -41.02 43.29 -31.51
N SER A 5 -41.40 43.12 -30.23
CA SER A 5 -40.86 43.86 -29.05
C SER A 5 -41.46 43.32 -27.72
N VAL A 6 -40.65 42.91 -26.73
CA VAL A 6 -40.18 43.60 -25.50
C VAL A 6 -41.19 43.73 -24.33
N SER A 7 -41.05 42.80 -23.37
CA SER A 7 -40.84 42.94 -21.90
C SER A 7 -41.85 43.61 -20.93
N TRP A 8 -41.78 43.08 -19.69
CA TRP A 8 -42.37 43.46 -18.37
C TRP A 8 -43.78 42.91 -18.07
N CYS A 9 -44.07 42.22 -16.95
CA CYS A 9 -43.26 41.77 -15.81
C CYS A 9 -44.04 40.67 -15.06
N PHE A 10 -43.30 39.82 -14.34
CA PHE A 10 -43.69 38.78 -13.37
C PHE A 10 -45.07 38.90 -12.69
N SER A 11 -45.80 37.78 -12.59
CA SER A 11 -45.97 37.07 -11.29
C SER A 11 -46.78 35.76 -11.40
N LEU A 12 -46.16 34.71 -10.86
CA LEU A 12 -46.71 33.59 -10.07
C LEU A 12 -47.74 32.57 -10.64
N LEU A 13 -47.46 31.32 -10.23
CA LEU A 13 -48.27 30.10 -10.22
C LEU A 13 -48.54 29.43 -11.57
N GLN A 14 -47.80 28.33 -11.82
CA GLN A 14 -48.39 27.10 -12.35
C GLN A 14 -47.50 25.90 -11.97
N ILE A 15 -47.85 25.26 -10.86
CA ILE A 15 -47.56 23.86 -10.59
C ILE A 15 -48.92 23.21 -10.44
N PHE A 16 -49.30 22.38 -11.41
CA PHE A 16 -49.89 21.04 -11.24
C PHE A 16 -50.53 20.59 -12.56
N GLY A 17 -50.22 19.35 -12.92
CA GLY A 17 -51.10 18.53 -13.75
C GLY A 17 -50.59 18.23 -15.14
N PHE A 18 -49.72 17.22 -15.27
CA PHE A 18 -49.92 16.16 -16.24
C PHE A 18 -49.36 14.85 -15.69
N LEU A 19 -50.29 13.96 -15.30
CA LEU A 19 -50.04 12.53 -15.26
C LEU A 19 -49.95 12.04 -16.71
N ALA A 20 -48.83 11.42 -17.07
CA ALA A 20 -48.77 10.39 -18.11
C ALA A 20 -47.60 9.45 -17.79
N ILE A 21 -47.94 8.43 -16.98
CA ILE A 21 -47.47 7.04 -16.98
C ILE A 21 -46.14 6.80 -17.76
N GLY A 22 -45.04 6.76 -17.01
CA GLY A 22 -43.80 6.06 -17.40
C GLY A 22 -43.55 4.95 -16.39
N CYS A 23 -44.04 3.75 -16.71
CA CYS A 23 -43.81 2.53 -15.92
C CYS A 23 -42.30 2.35 -15.71
N SER A 24 -41.79 2.30 -14.47
CA SER A 24 -40.41 1.86 -14.25
C SER A 24 -40.32 0.44 -14.78
N ALA A 25 -39.49 0.18 -15.78
CA ALA A 25 -39.23 -1.17 -16.23
C ALA A 25 -38.73 -1.97 -15.01
N ARG A 26 -39.59 -2.85 -14.46
CA ARG A 26 -39.13 -3.86 -13.50
C ARG A 26 -38.08 -4.67 -14.23
N GLU A 27 -36.87 -4.72 -13.69
CA GLU A 27 -35.88 -5.67 -14.21
C GLU A 27 -36.48 -7.07 -14.16
N GLU A 28 -36.47 -7.73 -15.32
CA GLU A 28 -36.96 -9.09 -15.44
C GLU A 28 -36.07 -10.01 -14.61
N ILE A 29 -36.68 -10.91 -13.84
CA ILE A 29 -35.91 -11.87 -13.04
C ILE A 29 -35.41 -12.96 -13.99
N GLY A 30 -34.09 -13.07 -14.10
CA GLY A 30 -33.41 -14.00 -15.00
C GLY A 30 -32.44 -14.92 -14.28
N ILE A 31 -31.99 -15.93 -15.02
CA ILE A 31 -30.85 -16.78 -14.69
C ILE A 31 -29.73 -16.45 -15.67
N TYR A 32 -28.52 -16.28 -15.15
CA TYR A 32 -27.32 -15.90 -15.88
C TYR A 32 -26.29 -16.99 -15.70
N GLU A 33 -25.70 -17.47 -16.79
CA GLU A 33 -24.66 -18.49 -16.75
C GLU A 33 -23.30 -17.89 -17.16
N LEU A 34 -22.27 -18.14 -16.36
CA LEU A 34 -20.89 -17.84 -16.67
C LEU A 34 -20.12 -19.15 -16.86
N LYS A 35 -19.31 -19.24 -17.90
CA LYS A 35 -18.49 -20.42 -18.20
C LYS A 35 -17.03 -20.04 -18.39
N GLN A 36 -16.12 -20.85 -17.84
CA GLN A 36 -14.69 -20.75 -18.08
C GLN A 36 -14.08 -22.16 -18.11
N GLY A 37 -13.73 -22.63 -19.30
CA GLY A 37 -13.31 -24.03 -19.50
C GLY A 37 -14.40 -24.99 -19.02
N ASN A 38 -14.03 -25.91 -18.12
CA ASN A 38 -14.92 -26.92 -17.53
C ASN A 38 -15.70 -26.44 -16.30
N LEU A 39 -15.56 -25.18 -15.90
CA LEU A 39 -16.30 -24.55 -14.81
C LEU A 39 -17.52 -23.82 -15.36
N SER A 40 -18.70 -24.05 -14.79
CA SER A 40 -19.86 -23.18 -15.02
C SER A 40 -20.53 -22.77 -13.71
N VAL A 41 -21.03 -21.54 -13.66
CA VAL A 41 -21.84 -21.05 -12.55
C VAL A 41 -23.12 -20.44 -13.09
N LYS A 42 -24.25 -20.80 -12.49
CA LYS A 42 -25.53 -20.13 -12.75
C LYS A 42 -25.90 -19.27 -11.55
N LEU A 43 -26.37 -18.08 -11.85
CA LEU A 43 -26.76 -17.05 -10.89
C LEU A 43 -28.17 -16.58 -11.23
N THR A 44 -28.98 -16.19 -10.24
CA THR A 44 -30.18 -15.39 -10.50
C THR A 44 -30.04 -14.00 -9.92
N ASN A 45 -30.60 -13.01 -10.61
CA ASN A 45 -30.65 -11.64 -10.11
C ASN A 45 -31.71 -11.42 -9.02
N TYR A 46 -32.60 -12.38 -8.77
CA TYR A 46 -33.37 -12.37 -7.52
C TYR A 46 -32.47 -12.86 -6.40
N GLY A 47 -32.33 -12.10 -5.31
CA GLY A 47 -31.54 -12.48 -4.13
C GLY A 47 -30.02 -12.61 -4.34
N ALA A 48 -29.54 -12.39 -5.58
CA ALA A 48 -28.18 -12.69 -6.02
C ALA A 48 -27.77 -14.13 -5.61
N HIS A 49 -28.65 -15.10 -5.88
CA HIS A 49 -28.39 -16.51 -5.53
C HIS A 49 -27.41 -17.14 -6.52
N ILE A 50 -26.42 -17.87 -5.99
CA ILE A 50 -25.75 -18.95 -6.73
C ILE A 50 -26.69 -20.14 -6.73
N ILE A 51 -27.09 -20.59 -7.92
CA ILE A 51 -28.07 -21.69 -8.06
C ILE A 51 -27.44 -22.97 -8.62
N SER A 52 -26.24 -22.87 -9.19
CA SER A 52 -25.47 -24.00 -9.72
C SER A 52 -24.00 -23.63 -9.78
N LEU A 53 -23.11 -24.54 -9.40
CA LEU A 53 -21.67 -24.45 -9.62
C LEU A 53 -21.17 -25.82 -10.07
N VAL A 54 -20.98 -25.98 -11.38
CA VAL A 54 -20.48 -27.22 -11.96
C VAL A 54 -18.96 -27.20 -11.99
N VAL A 55 -18.34 -28.10 -11.22
CA VAL A 55 -16.89 -28.23 -11.06
C VAL A 55 -16.43 -29.67 -11.37
N PRO A 56 -15.20 -29.87 -11.87
CA PRO A 56 -14.62 -31.20 -12.01
C PRO A 56 -14.16 -31.77 -10.66
N ASP A 57 -14.37 -33.06 -10.43
CA ASP A 57 -13.74 -33.81 -9.35
C ASP A 57 -12.28 -34.18 -9.68
N LYS A 58 -11.63 -34.94 -8.78
CA LYS A 58 -10.24 -35.39 -8.95
C LYS A 58 -10.00 -36.28 -10.19
N HIS A 59 -11.05 -36.80 -10.80
CA HIS A 59 -11.03 -37.61 -12.02
C HIS A 59 -11.54 -36.84 -13.25
N GLY A 60 -11.85 -35.55 -13.10
CA GLY A 60 -12.39 -34.70 -14.17
C GLY A 60 -13.89 -34.86 -14.41
N LYS A 61 -14.60 -35.64 -13.59
CA LYS A 61 -16.06 -35.79 -13.70
C LYS A 61 -16.72 -34.51 -13.17
N LEU A 62 -17.60 -33.91 -13.99
CA LEU A 62 -18.32 -32.71 -13.61
C LEU A 62 -19.46 -33.04 -12.64
N GLY A 63 -19.60 -32.23 -11.60
CA GLY A 63 -20.71 -32.27 -10.65
C GLY A 63 -21.12 -30.87 -10.22
N ASP A 64 -22.43 -30.67 -10.03
CA ASP A 64 -22.94 -29.46 -9.38
C ASP A 64 -22.75 -29.58 -7.87
N VAL A 65 -22.07 -28.61 -7.26
CA VAL A 65 -21.76 -28.60 -5.82
C VAL A 65 -22.61 -27.61 -5.04
N VAL A 66 -23.59 -26.97 -5.68
CA VAL A 66 -24.51 -26.03 -5.04
C VAL A 66 -25.83 -26.73 -4.75
N LEU A 67 -26.28 -26.65 -3.50
CA LEU A 67 -27.65 -27.00 -3.13
C LEU A 67 -28.57 -25.84 -3.49
N GLY A 68 -29.70 -26.13 -4.11
CA GLY A 68 -30.63 -25.13 -4.58
C GLY A 68 -31.89 -25.72 -5.18
N TYR A 69 -32.67 -24.86 -5.82
CA TYR A 69 -33.89 -25.21 -6.53
C TYR A 69 -33.72 -25.04 -8.05
N ASP A 70 -34.54 -25.75 -8.82
CA ASP A 70 -34.51 -25.69 -10.28
C ASP A 70 -35.21 -24.44 -10.83
N THR A 71 -36.12 -23.82 -10.06
CA THR A 71 -36.92 -22.68 -10.53
C THR A 71 -36.82 -21.44 -9.63
N ILE A 72 -36.87 -20.24 -10.25
CA ILE A 72 -36.94 -18.94 -9.55
C ILE A 72 -38.14 -18.87 -8.58
N LYS A 73 -39.24 -19.55 -8.91
CA LYS A 73 -40.46 -19.55 -8.08
C LYS A 73 -40.20 -20.17 -6.71
N GLU A 74 -39.35 -21.19 -6.64
CA GLU A 74 -38.99 -21.86 -5.39
C GLU A 74 -38.09 -20.97 -4.54
N TYR A 75 -37.09 -20.29 -5.13
CA TYR A 75 -36.27 -19.30 -4.40
C TYR A 75 -37.09 -18.13 -3.81
N LYS A 76 -38.17 -17.71 -4.47
CA LYS A 76 -39.10 -16.71 -3.92
C LYS A 76 -39.76 -17.19 -2.63
N ASN A 77 -40.09 -18.47 -2.55
CA ASN A 77 -40.77 -19.10 -1.43
C ASN A 77 -39.82 -19.70 -0.38
N ASP A 78 -38.52 -19.78 -0.67
CA ASP A 78 -37.50 -20.36 0.21
C ASP A 78 -37.23 -19.51 1.47
N SER A 79 -37.06 -20.16 2.62
CA SER A 79 -36.59 -19.56 3.88
C SER A 79 -35.13 -19.92 4.21
N SER A 80 -34.54 -20.89 3.50
CA SER A 80 -33.23 -21.50 3.78
C SER A 80 -32.04 -20.69 3.27
N SER A 81 -32.30 -19.67 2.44
CA SER A 81 -31.29 -18.75 1.89
C SER A 81 -30.17 -19.44 1.10
N PHE A 82 -30.48 -20.55 0.42
CA PHE A 82 -29.49 -21.29 -0.37
C PHE A 82 -28.80 -20.40 -1.39
N GLY A 83 -27.46 -20.37 -1.34
CA GLY A 83 -26.61 -19.59 -2.25
C GLY A 83 -26.85 -18.07 -2.23
N ALA A 84 -27.64 -17.54 -1.29
CA ALA A 84 -28.13 -16.17 -1.34
C ALA A 84 -27.13 -15.13 -0.83
N THR A 85 -27.22 -13.92 -1.36
CA THR A 85 -26.67 -12.74 -0.67
C THR A 85 -27.66 -12.32 0.40
N VAL A 86 -27.41 -12.65 1.67
CA VAL A 86 -28.44 -12.62 2.73
C VAL A 86 -28.77 -11.23 3.29
N GLY A 87 -27.82 -10.31 3.40
CA GLY A 87 -28.08 -8.96 3.92
C GLY A 87 -26.84 -8.16 4.30
N ARG A 88 -27.04 -6.99 4.89
CA ARG A 88 -25.96 -6.08 5.36
C ARG A 88 -25.07 -6.71 6.44
N VAL A 89 -25.61 -7.66 7.19
CA VAL A 89 -24.89 -8.45 8.18
C VAL A 89 -25.11 -9.91 7.85
N GLY A 90 -24.03 -10.69 7.74
CA GLY A 90 -24.11 -12.09 7.32
C GLY A 90 -24.77 -13.03 8.34
N ASN A 91 -24.99 -12.59 9.58
CA ASN A 91 -25.55 -13.41 10.66
C ASN A 91 -26.34 -12.55 11.67
N ARG A 92 -26.54 -13.05 12.89
CA ARG A 92 -27.37 -12.46 13.94
C ARG A 92 -26.74 -11.20 14.55
N ILE A 93 -27.55 -10.17 14.79
CA ILE A 93 -27.27 -9.08 15.72
C ILE A 93 -28.01 -9.39 17.03
N SER A 94 -27.24 -9.53 18.10
CA SER A 94 -27.75 -9.87 19.42
C SER A 94 -28.75 -8.83 19.93
N GLY A 95 -29.90 -9.28 20.44
CA GLY A 95 -30.92 -8.40 21.00
C GLY A 95 -31.57 -7.45 20.00
N ALA A 96 -31.38 -7.69 18.69
CA ALA A 96 -31.85 -6.85 17.61
C ALA A 96 -31.49 -5.36 17.80
N GLN A 97 -30.32 -5.07 18.36
CA GLN A 97 -29.87 -3.71 18.57
C GLN A 97 -28.34 -3.62 18.51
N PHE A 98 -27.84 -2.44 18.15
CA PHE A 98 -26.40 -2.15 18.17
C PHE A 98 -26.18 -0.66 18.43
N THR A 99 -24.98 -0.30 18.90
CA THR A 99 -24.61 1.11 19.13
C THR A 99 -23.58 1.52 18.10
N LEU A 100 -23.77 2.70 17.50
CA LEU A 100 -22.80 3.31 16.59
C LEU A 100 -22.66 4.79 16.97
N ASN A 101 -21.44 5.24 17.23
CA ASN A 101 -21.13 6.61 17.67
C ASN A 101 -21.97 7.08 18.88
N GLY A 102 -22.16 6.20 19.87
CA GLY A 102 -22.97 6.49 21.06
C GLY A 102 -24.49 6.50 20.84
N THR A 103 -24.97 6.31 19.60
CA THR A 103 -26.40 6.22 19.30
C THR A 103 -26.84 4.75 19.25
N LEU A 104 -27.86 4.39 20.03
CA LEU A 104 -28.46 3.06 20.03
C LEU A 104 -29.45 2.94 18.86
N TYR A 105 -29.24 1.93 18.02
CA TYR A 105 -30.13 1.57 16.92
C TYR A 105 -30.84 0.26 17.25
N LYS A 106 -32.17 0.26 17.15
CA LYS A 106 -33.01 -0.93 17.28
C LYS A 106 -33.43 -1.43 15.91
N LEU A 107 -33.46 -2.74 15.75
CA LEU A 107 -33.79 -3.48 14.55
C LEU A 107 -35.01 -4.37 14.82
N ILE A 108 -35.65 -4.83 13.75
CA ILE A 108 -36.77 -5.77 13.84
C ILE A 108 -36.21 -7.15 14.16
N ALA A 109 -36.59 -7.75 15.30
CA ALA A 109 -36.23 -9.13 15.59
C ALA A 109 -36.99 -10.09 14.65
N ASN A 110 -36.27 -11.04 14.05
CA ASN A 110 -36.80 -12.07 13.14
C ASN A 110 -36.19 -13.45 13.41
N ASP A 111 -35.42 -13.60 14.48
CA ASP A 111 -34.83 -14.86 14.94
C ASP A 111 -34.75 -14.82 16.49
N GLY A 112 -35.85 -15.21 17.14
CA GLY A 112 -36.02 -15.05 18.58
C GLY A 112 -35.86 -13.58 19.01
N LYS A 113 -34.94 -13.31 19.95
CA LYS A 113 -34.61 -11.95 20.40
C LYS A 113 -33.61 -11.22 19.50
N ASN A 114 -33.11 -11.86 18.44
CA ASN A 114 -32.07 -11.33 17.58
C ASN A 114 -32.66 -10.86 16.24
N THR A 115 -31.91 -10.02 15.52
CA THR A 115 -32.14 -9.83 14.08
C THR A 115 -31.19 -10.78 13.34
N LEU A 116 -31.69 -11.58 12.42
CA LEU A 116 -30.89 -12.39 11.50
C LEU A 116 -30.84 -11.68 10.13
N HIS A 117 -29.66 -11.67 9.52
CA HIS A 117 -29.42 -11.14 8.18
C HIS A 117 -29.80 -9.66 7.96
N GLY A 118 -29.85 -8.88 9.04
CA GLY A 118 -30.19 -7.46 8.98
C GLY A 118 -31.69 -7.16 8.89
N GLY A 119 -32.57 -8.15 9.13
CA GLY A 119 -34.01 -7.96 9.30
C GLY A 119 -34.88 -8.85 8.39
N PRO A 120 -36.22 -8.69 8.45
CA PRO A 120 -37.18 -9.58 7.78
C PRO A 120 -37.16 -9.49 6.24
N LYS A 121 -36.60 -8.41 5.68
CA LYS A 121 -36.37 -8.24 4.24
C LYS A 121 -34.87 -8.11 3.98
N GLY A 122 -34.21 -9.26 3.90
CA GLY A 122 -32.80 -9.36 3.54
C GLY A 122 -32.54 -9.12 2.05
N PHE A 123 -31.27 -9.06 1.69
CA PHE A 123 -30.82 -8.94 0.30
C PHE A 123 -31.18 -10.17 -0.56
N SER A 124 -31.56 -11.28 0.07
CA SER A 124 -32.01 -12.51 -0.58
C SER A 124 -33.40 -12.39 -1.21
N LYS A 125 -34.14 -11.31 -0.93
CA LYS A 125 -35.53 -11.12 -1.40
C LYS A 125 -35.70 -9.89 -2.31
N VAL A 126 -34.61 -9.32 -2.81
CA VAL A 126 -34.62 -8.17 -3.74
C VAL A 126 -34.16 -8.58 -5.13
N VAL A 127 -34.63 -7.87 -6.16
CA VAL A 127 -34.12 -8.01 -7.52
C VAL A 127 -32.91 -7.09 -7.68
N TRP A 128 -31.81 -7.64 -8.17
CA TRP A 128 -30.53 -6.97 -8.35
C TRP A 128 -30.33 -6.55 -9.80
N THR A 129 -29.80 -5.36 -10.00
CA THR A 129 -29.36 -4.89 -11.32
C THR A 129 -28.16 -5.67 -11.81
N VAL A 130 -28.33 -6.35 -12.94
CA VAL A 130 -27.25 -7.04 -13.64
C VAL A 130 -26.61 -6.10 -14.64
N LYS A 131 -25.31 -5.84 -14.45
CA LYS A 131 -24.49 -5.07 -15.39
C LYS A 131 -23.45 -5.99 -15.99
N LYS A 132 -23.38 -6.03 -17.34
CA LYS A 132 -22.27 -6.67 -18.03
C LYS A 132 -21.00 -5.87 -17.74
N TYR A 133 -19.98 -6.53 -17.24
CA TYR A 133 -18.69 -5.88 -17.04
C TYR A 133 -18.00 -5.68 -18.40
N SER A 134 -17.95 -4.43 -18.87
CA SER A 134 -17.09 -4.02 -19.98
C SER A 134 -15.86 -3.31 -19.42
N PRO A 135 -14.64 -3.78 -19.68
CA PRO A 135 -13.41 -3.09 -19.28
C PRO A 135 -13.28 -1.66 -19.87
N GLU A 136 -14.02 -1.34 -20.93
CA GLU A 136 -13.81 -0.13 -21.75
C GLU A 136 -14.62 1.10 -21.29
N GLU A 137 -15.66 0.95 -20.45
CA GLU A 137 -16.55 2.07 -20.06
C GLU A 137 -15.95 3.07 -19.04
N LYS A 138 -14.68 2.93 -18.66
CA LYS A 138 -13.99 3.93 -17.81
C LYS A 138 -13.30 5.07 -18.57
N MET A 139 -13.36 5.09 -19.90
CA MET A 139 -12.66 6.08 -20.72
C MET A 139 -13.58 6.88 -21.67
N ALA A 140 -14.75 7.32 -21.21
CA ALA A 140 -15.59 8.23 -21.99
C ALA A 140 -15.67 9.64 -21.36
N LYS A 141 -14.83 10.53 -21.90
CA LYS A 141 -15.00 11.98 -22.12
C LYS A 141 -15.41 12.86 -20.94
N PHE A 142 -14.39 13.48 -20.33
CA PHE A 142 -14.52 14.81 -19.73
C PHE A 142 -14.72 15.86 -20.84
N SER A 143 -15.88 16.52 -20.83
CA SER A 143 -16.09 17.81 -21.48
C SER A 143 -16.54 18.79 -20.41
N VAL A 144 -15.80 19.89 -20.31
CA VAL A 144 -16.02 21.01 -19.39
C VAL A 144 -17.31 21.74 -19.78
N SER A 145 -17.96 22.32 -18.76
CA SER A 145 -19.02 23.35 -18.82
C SER A 145 -20.46 22.84 -18.62
N TRP A 146 -20.93 22.78 -17.37
CA TRP A 146 -22.03 23.60 -16.87
C TRP A 146 -22.35 23.35 -15.37
N CYS A 147 -22.53 24.47 -14.69
CA CYS A 147 -23.07 24.77 -13.36
C CYS A 147 -23.57 23.69 -12.39
N PHE A 148 -23.04 23.81 -11.18
CA PHE A 148 -23.66 23.63 -9.87
C PHE A 148 -25.21 23.53 -9.85
N SER A 149 -25.73 22.41 -9.35
CA SER A 149 -26.55 22.30 -8.11
C SER A 149 -27.47 21.07 -8.20
N LEU A 150 -27.65 20.38 -7.07
CA LEU A 150 -28.57 19.25 -6.82
C LEU A 150 -28.11 17.88 -7.33
N LEU A 151 -27.30 17.19 -6.52
CA LEU A 151 -27.75 16.00 -5.77
C LEU A 151 -26.61 15.55 -4.84
N GLN A 152 -26.64 16.04 -3.60
CA GLN A 152 -26.22 15.20 -2.48
C GLN A 152 -27.22 14.02 -2.41
N ILE A 153 -26.72 12.87 -1.97
CA ILE A 153 -27.45 11.59 -1.78
C ILE A 153 -27.55 10.76 -3.07
N PHE A 154 -26.46 10.10 -3.45
CA PHE A 154 -26.37 8.70 -3.89
C PHE A 154 -24.93 8.46 -4.36
N GLY A 155 -23.99 8.46 -3.41
CA GLY A 155 -22.56 8.39 -3.68
C GLY A 155 -21.84 7.44 -2.75
N PHE A 156 -22.47 6.37 -2.27
CA PHE A 156 -21.76 5.29 -1.58
C PHE A 156 -22.48 3.96 -1.80
N LEU A 157 -21.88 3.11 -2.63
CA LEU A 157 -21.73 1.65 -2.49
C LEU A 157 -21.45 1.03 -3.86
N ALA A 158 -20.34 1.44 -4.47
CA ALA A 158 -19.56 0.51 -5.27
C ALA A 158 -18.54 -0.16 -4.33
N ILE A 159 -19.01 -1.05 -3.46
CA ILE A 159 -18.15 -2.14 -3.00
C ILE A 159 -18.13 -3.11 -4.17
N GLY A 160 -17.36 -2.76 -5.20
CA GLY A 160 -16.92 -3.74 -6.16
C GLY A 160 -16.16 -4.79 -5.38
N CYS A 161 -16.59 -6.04 -5.48
CA CYS A 161 -15.73 -7.17 -5.19
C CYS A 161 -14.45 -6.92 -5.99
N SER A 162 -13.39 -6.44 -5.32
CA SER A 162 -12.13 -6.21 -6.00
C SER A 162 -11.69 -7.58 -6.48
N ALA A 163 -11.60 -7.77 -7.79
CA ALA A 163 -10.84 -8.88 -8.34
C ALA A 163 -9.53 -8.93 -7.54
N ARG A 164 -9.27 -10.07 -6.90
CA ARG A 164 -8.05 -10.23 -6.08
C ARG A 164 -6.89 -9.90 -7.00
N GLU A 165 -6.20 -8.80 -6.72
CA GLU A 165 -5.10 -8.38 -7.58
C GLU A 165 -4.05 -9.49 -7.57
N GLU A 166 -3.76 -9.99 -8.77
CA GLU A 166 -2.77 -11.03 -8.95
C GLU A 166 -1.39 -10.47 -8.55
N ILE A 167 -0.63 -11.27 -7.82
CA ILE A 167 0.72 -10.87 -7.44
C ILE A 167 1.64 -11.19 -8.61
N GLY A 168 2.23 -10.15 -9.19
CA GLY A 168 3.12 -10.24 -10.34
C GLY A 168 4.55 -9.80 -10.02
N ILE A 169 5.44 -10.08 -10.98
CA ILE A 169 6.80 -9.55 -11.05
C ILE A 169 6.89 -8.66 -12.29
N TYR A 170 7.52 -7.49 -12.12
CA TYR A 170 7.62 -6.43 -13.12
C TYR A 170 9.09 -6.08 -13.31
N GLU A 171 9.59 -6.18 -14.53
CA GLU A 171 10.99 -5.88 -14.83
C GLU A 171 11.08 -4.56 -15.59
N LEU A 172 12.00 -3.69 -15.16
CA LEU A 172 12.41 -2.52 -15.92
C LEU A 172 13.87 -2.71 -16.28
N LYS A 173 14.24 -2.40 -17.53
CA LYS A 173 15.62 -2.51 -18.01
C LYS A 173 15.97 -1.32 -18.88
N GLN A 174 17.16 -0.76 -18.68
CA GLN A 174 17.73 0.27 -19.54
C GLN A 174 19.25 0.07 -19.59
N GLY A 175 19.77 -0.29 -20.76
CA GLY A 175 21.17 -0.70 -20.91
C GLY A 175 21.53 -1.86 -19.99
N ASN A 176 22.57 -1.67 -19.17
CA ASN A 176 23.10 -2.66 -18.22
C ASN A 176 22.44 -2.59 -16.83
N LEU A 177 21.52 -1.64 -16.60
CA LEU A 177 20.75 -1.52 -15.38
C LEU A 177 19.40 -2.23 -15.55
N SER A 178 19.11 -3.20 -14.68
CA SER A 178 17.76 -3.79 -14.60
C SER A 178 17.28 -3.90 -13.17
N VAL A 179 15.98 -3.74 -12.97
CA VAL A 179 15.31 -3.88 -11.67
C VAL A 179 14.09 -4.78 -11.83
N LYS A 180 13.94 -5.75 -10.93
CA LYS A 180 12.72 -6.55 -10.80
C LYS A 180 11.98 -6.11 -9.54
N LEU A 181 10.67 -5.97 -9.68
CA LEU A 181 9.77 -5.47 -8.66
C LEU A 181 8.59 -6.43 -8.51
N THR A 182 7.98 -6.53 -7.33
CA THR A 182 6.68 -7.18 -7.16
C THR A 182 5.66 -6.22 -6.57
N ASN A 183 4.40 -6.36 -6.94
CA ASN A 183 3.31 -5.58 -6.36
C ASN A 183 2.89 -6.06 -4.97
N TYR A 184 3.38 -7.21 -4.48
CA TYR A 184 3.30 -7.52 -3.06
C TYR A 184 4.31 -6.63 -2.33
N GLY A 185 3.83 -5.73 -1.46
CA GLY A 185 4.61 -4.74 -0.71
C GLY A 185 5.40 -3.73 -1.53
N ALA A 186 5.20 -3.70 -2.86
CA ALA A 186 5.99 -2.92 -3.80
C ALA A 186 7.51 -3.13 -3.63
N HIS A 187 7.95 -4.39 -3.47
CA HIS A 187 9.35 -4.73 -3.19
C HIS A 187 10.24 -4.60 -4.42
N ILE A 188 11.47 -4.13 -4.22
CA ILE A 188 12.61 -4.43 -5.10
C ILE A 188 13.08 -5.85 -4.78
N ILE A 189 12.99 -6.75 -5.76
CA ILE A 189 13.41 -8.14 -5.58
C ILE A 189 14.74 -8.45 -6.25
N SER A 190 15.20 -7.61 -7.19
CA SER A 190 16.51 -7.72 -7.84
C SER A 190 16.89 -6.36 -8.43
N LEU A 191 18.17 -5.99 -8.35
CA LEU A 191 18.73 -4.81 -9.01
C LEU A 191 20.12 -5.16 -9.54
N VAL A 192 20.24 -5.25 -10.86
CA VAL A 192 21.45 -5.68 -11.54
C VAL A 192 22.20 -4.47 -12.10
N VAL A 193 23.49 -4.37 -11.77
CA VAL A 193 24.39 -3.31 -12.24
C VAL A 193 25.77 -3.88 -12.64
N PRO A 194 26.45 -3.29 -13.63
CA PRO A 194 27.80 -3.71 -14.02
C PRO A 194 28.84 -3.35 -12.95
N ASP A 195 29.89 -4.15 -12.83
CA ASP A 195 31.12 -3.79 -12.11
C ASP A 195 32.12 -3.06 -13.02
N LYS A 196 33.33 -2.74 -12.50
CA LYS A 196 34.38 -2.05 -13.27
C LYS A 196 34.91 -2.85 -14.48
N HIS A 197 34.62 -4.15 -14.57
CA HIS A 197 34.95 -5.02 -15.69
C HIS A 197 33.74 -5.32 -16.59
N GLY A 198 32.59 -4.68 -16.34
CA GLY A 198 31.35 -4.90 -17.08
C GLY A 198 30.56 -6.13 -16.65
N LYS A 199 30.99 -6.86 -15.62
CA LYS A 199 30.26 -8.03 -15.12
C LYS A 199 29.03 -7.58 -14.33
N LEU A 200 27.86 -8.00 -14.81
CA LEU A 200 26.58 -7.74 -14.16
C LEU A 200 26.46 -8.52 -12.86
N GLY A 201 25.94 -7.88 -11.80
CA GLY A 201 25.64 -8.52 -10.52
C GLY A 201 24.42 -7.89 -9.85
N ASP A 202 23.63 -8.72 -9.18
CA ASP A 202 22.48 -8.28 -8.38
C ASP A 202 22.97 -7.78 -7.01
N VAL A 203 22.74 -6.50 -6.73
CA VAL A 203 23.29 -5.81 -5.54
C VAL A 203 22.29 -5.64 -4.41
N VAL A 204 21.11 -6.26 -4.50
CA VAL A 204 20.12 -6.27 -3.41
C VAL A 204 19.87 -7.68 -2.90
N LEU A 205 19.74 -7.83 -1.59
CA LEU A 205 19.31 -9.09 -0.98
C LEU A 205 17.81 -9.31 -1.23
N GLY A 206 17.38 -10.55 -1.09
CA GLY A 206 16.00 -10.95 -1.28
C GLY A 206 15.84 -12.45 -1.46
N TYR A 207 14.69 -12.84 -2.02
CA TYR A 207 14.31 -14.22 -2.28
C TYR A 207 13.98 -14.46 -3.75
N ASP A 208 13.91 -15.74 -4.14
CA ASP A 208 13.56 -16.17 -5.49
C ASP A 208 12.03 -16.18 -5.72
N THR A 209 11.23 -16.40 -4.67
CA THR A 209 9.77 -16.57 -4.79
C THR A 209 8.95 -15.60 -3.94
N ILE A 210 7.77 -15.24 -4.44
CA ILE A 210 6.77 -14.45 -3.70
C ILE A 210 6.34 -15.12 -2.39
N LYS A 211 6.33 -16.46 -2.34
CA LYS A 211 5.98 -17.21 -1.13
C LYS A 211 6.96 -16.92 0.00
N GLU A 212 8.25 -16.83 -0.31
CA GLU A 212 9.28 -16.48 0.67
C GLU A 212 9.10 -15.04 1.15
N TYR A 213 8.85 -14.07 0.26
CA TYR A 213 8.52 -12.69 0.67
C TYR A 213 7.29 -12.60 1.59
N LYS A 214 6.27 -13.42 1.39
CA LYS A 214 5.10 -13.47 2.30
C LYS A 214 5.44 -14.01 3.70
N ASN A 215 6.41 -14.91 3.77
CA ASN A 215 6.86 -15.53 5.01
C ASN A 215 8.03 -14.77 5.66
N ASP A 216 8.57 -13.76 4.99
CA ASP A 216 9.69 -12.95 5.46
C ASP A 216 9.32 -12.06 6.66
N SER A 217 10.30 -11.85 7.53
CA SER A 217 10.27 -10.87 8.63
C SER A 217 11.19 -9.67 8.39
N SER A 218 12.12 -9.75 7.44
CA SER A 218 13.20 -8.78 7.17
C SER A 218 12.76 -7.60 6.29
N SER A 219 11.63 -7.74 5.57
CA SER A 219 11.08 -6.77 4.62
C SER A 219 12.05 -6.40 3.49
N PHE A 220 12.80 -7.37 2.95
CA PHE A 220 13.82 -7.13 1.90
C PHE A 220 13.25 -6.32 0.72
N GLY A 221 13.77 -5.11 0.50
CA GLY A 221 13.43 -4.27 -0.65
C GLY A 221 12.03 -3.65 -0.62
N ALA A 222 11.27 -3.83 0.47
CA ALA A 222 9.87 -3.44 0.56
C ALA A 222 9.66 -1.92 0.56
N THR A 223 8.49 -1.47 0.12
CA THR A 223 7.96 -0.17 0.54
C THR A 223 7.32 -0.31 1.91
N VAL A 224 7.84 0.38 2.91
CA VAL A 224 7.36 0.30 4.29
C VAL A 224 6.53 1.54 4.65
N GLY A 225 5.49 1.32 5.46
CA GLY A 225 4.53 2.32 5.91
C GLY A 225 3.40 1.67 6.71
N ARG A 226 2.45 2.42 7.28
CA ARG A 226 2.22 3.86 7.07
C ARG A 226 3.30 4.77 7.67
N VAL A 227 3.90 4.33 8.79
CA VAL A 227 5.03 5.01 9.43
C VAL A 227 6.19 4.03 9.57
N ALA A 228 7.29 4.31 8.89
CA ALA A 228 8.53 3.56 8.98
C ALA A 228 9.26 3.83 10.30
N ASN A 229 10.12 2.87 10.67
CA ASN A 229 10.81 2.80 11.95
C ASN A 229 9.83 2.71 13.15
N ARG A 230 10.29 3.02 14.35
CA ARG A 230 9.57 2.79 15.60
C ARG A 230 8.67 3.96 15.99
N ILE A 231 7.53 3.62 16.57
CA ILE A 231 6.68 4.51 17.39
C ILE A 231 6.67 3.95 18.80
N SER A 232 7.16 4.75 19.75
CA SER A 232 7.33 4.33 21.15
C SER A 232 5.99 4.02 21.82
N GLY A 233 5.98 2.95 22.62
CA GLY A 233 4.79 2.50 23.35
C GLY A 233 3.60 2.07 22.47
N ALA A 234 3.82 1.92 21.15
CA ALA A 234 2.78 1.59 20.17
C ALA A 234 1.59 2.56 20.25
N GLN A 235 1.85 3.85 20.49
CA GLN A 235 0.81 4.86 20.56
C GLN A 235 1.37 6.26 20.28
N PHE A 236 0.47 7.18 19.93
CA PHE A 236 0.79 8.60 19.83
C PHE A 236 -0.48 9.43 20.04
N THR A 237 -0.32 10.72 20.36
CA THR A 237 -1.44 11.66 20.49
C THR A 237 -1.44 12.62 19.31
N LEU A 238 -2.57 12.75 18.62
CA LEU A 238 -2.75 13.69 17.53
C LEU A 238 -4.06 14.46 17.75
N ASN A 239 -3.97 15.79 17.75
CA ASN A 239 -5.11 16.70 18.00
C ASN A 239 -5.91 16.33 19.26
N GLY A 240 -5.20 16.02 20.36
CA GLY A 240 -5.79 15.65 21.65
C GLY A 240 -6.37 14.23 21.71
N THR A 241 -6.34 13.47 20.62
CA THR A 241 -6.82 12.07 20.58
C THR A 241 -5.64 11.11 20.69
N LEU A 242 -5.71 10.18 21.65
CA LEU A 242 -4.75 9.09 21.78
C LEU A 242 -5.08 7.98 20.78
N TYR A 243 -4.14 7.66 19.90
CA TYR A 243 -4.21 6.54 18.98
C TYR A 243 -3.33 5.40 19.48
N LYS A 244 -3.93 4.21 19.60
CA LYS A 244 -3.22 2.98 19.93
C LYS A 244 -2.98 2.17 18.66
N LEU A 245 -1.73 1.77 18.48
CA LEU A 245 -1.24 0.96 17.36
C LEU A 245 -1.03 -0.48 17.83
N ILE A 246 -0.75 -1.36 16.87
CA ILE A 246 -0.42 -2.76 17.17
C ILE A 246 1.07 -2.84 17.48
N ALA A 247 1.41 -3.26 18.69
CA ALA A 247 2.79 -3.55 19.06
C ALA A 247 3.28 -4.82 18.34
N ASN A 248 4.40 -4.71 17.63
CA ASN A 248 5.06 -5.82 16.93
C ASN A 248 6.58 -5.85 17.15
N ASP A 249 7.11 -4.94 17.96
CA ASP A 249 8.51 -4.92 18.38
C ASP A 249 8.58 -4.57 19.88
N GLY A 250 8.47 -5.61 20.71
CA GLY A 250 8.30 -5.44 22.15
C GLY A 250 7.04 -4.63 22.49
N LYS A 251 7.23 -3.46 23.11
CA LYS A 251 6.14 -2.53 23.46
C LYS A 251 5.87 -1.48 22.38
N ASN A 252 6.63 -1.49 21.29
CA ASN A 252 6.61 -0.47 20.25
C ASN A 252 5.94 -0.99 18.98
N THR A 253 5.53 -0.06 18.13
CA THR A 253 5.13 -0.39 16.74
C THR A 253 6.30 -0.10 15.83
N LEU A 254 6.70 -1.09 15.05
CA LEU A 254 7.77 -1.00 14.07
C LEU A 254 7.19 -1.14 12.66
N HIS A 255 7.62 -0.26 11.75
CA HIS A 255 7.37 -0.36 10.31
C HIS A 255 5.87 -0.45 9.93
N GLY A 256 5.03 0.30 10.65
CA GLY A 256 3.60 0.37 10.41
C GLY A 256 2.79 -0.80 10.95
N GLY A 257 3.40 -1.70 11.73
CA GLY A 257 2.72 -2.83 12.39
C GLY A 257 2.86 -4.15 11.64
N PRO A 258 2.25 -5.24 12.17
CA PRO A 258 2.46 -6.61 11.66
C PRO A 258 1.93 -6.83 10.23
N LYS A 259 0.99 -6.00 9.76
CA LYS A 259 0.52 -5.96 8.37
C LYS A 259 0.65 -4.56 7.79
N GLY A 260 1.84 -3.96 7.95
CA GLY A 260 2.21 -2.71 7.29
C GLY A 260 2.30 -2.85 5.77
N PHE A 261 2.71 -1.77 5.11
CA PHE A 261 2.69 -1.63 3.65
C PHE A 261 3.58 -2.64 2.91
N SER A 262 4.55 -3.24 3.60
CA SER A 262 5.39 -4.31 3.05
C SER A 262 4.65 -5.64 2.91
N LYS A 263 3.49 -5.82 3.56
CA LYS A 263 2.78 -7.12 3.61
C LYS A 263 1.42 -7.13 2.91
N VAL A 264 1.14 -6.12 2.09
CA VAL A 264 -0.13 -5.94 1.37
C VAL A 264 0.10 -6.00 -0.13
N VAL A 265 -0.95 -6.30 -0.90
CA VAL A 265 -0.89 -6.24 -2.36
C VAL A 265 -1.21 -4.81 -2.80
N TRP A 266 -0.33 -4.23 -3.59
CA TRP A 266 -0.50 -2.92 -4.20
C TRP A 266 -1.10 -3.06 -5.60
N THR A 267 -1.97 -2.12 -5.95
CA THR A 267 -2.53 -1.98 -7.30
C THR A 267 -1.47 -1.52 -8.28
N VAL A 268 -1.27 -2.26 -9.36
CA VAL A 268 -0.47 -1.79 -10.49
C VAL A 268 -1.31 -0.84 -11.32
N LYS A 269 -1.05 0.47 -11.18
CA LYS A 269 -1.76 1.52 -11.94
C LYS A 269 -1.19 1.70 -13.34
N LYS A 270 0.10 1.45 -13.51
CA LYS A 270 0.80 1.57 -14.79
C LYS A 270 2.05 0.72 -14.77
N TYR A 271 2.29 0.02 -15.86
CA TYR A 271 3.55 -0.68 -16.13
C TYR A 271 3.99 -0.31 -17.54
N SER A 272 5.19 0.22 -17.67
CA SER A 272 5.78 0.66 -18.93
C SER A 272 7.24 0.24 -18.94
N PRO A 273 7.53 -1.01 -19.34
CA PRO A 273 8.88 -1.59 -19.30
C PRO A 273 9.80 -1.04 -20.39
N GLU A 274 9.23 -0.38 -21.40
CA GLU A 274 9.95 0.11 -22.57
C GLU A 274 9.97 1.65 -22.64
N GLY A 275 10.77 2.18 -23.56
CA GLY A 275 10.91 3.59 -23.84
C GLY A 275 12.10 4.26 -23.13
N GLN A 276 12.17 5.59 -23.21
CA GLN A 276 13.30 6.35 -22.66
C GLN A 276 13.34 6.34 -21.12
N THR A 277 12.18 6.19 -20.48
CA THR A 277 12.06 6.15 -19.02
C THR A 277 11.15 5.00 -18.55
N PRO A 278 11.63 3.75 -18.62
CA PRO A 278 10.90 2.59 -18.10
C PRO A 278 10.45 2.82 -16.66
N HIS A 279 9.18 2.53 -16.35
CA HIS A 279 8.62 2.76 -15.02
C HIS A 279 7.43 1.86 -14.68
N VAL A 280 7.19 1.70 -13.38
CA VAL A 280 5.98 1.09 -12.82
C VAL A 280 5.42 1.97 -11.71
N VAL A 281 4.09 2.03 -11.62
CA VAL A 281 3.35 2.79 -10.61
C VAL A 281 2.49 1.83 -9.81
N PHE A 282 2.81 1.70 -8.53
CA PHE A 282 2.00 0.98 -7.55
C PHE A 282 1.17 1.97 -6.72
N ALA A 283 -0.06 1.59 -6.38
CA ALA A 283 -0.93 2.38 -5.52
C ALA A 283 -1.57 1.51 -4.44
N TYR A 284 -1.74 2.07 -3.25
CA TYR A 284 -2.40 1.40 -2.13
C TYR A 284 -3.36 2.35 -1.43
N HIS A 285 -4.48 1.81 -0.98
CA HIS A 285 -5.47 2.51 -0.17
C HIS A 285 -5.48 1.92 1.23
N SER A 286 -4.87 2.64 2.16
CA SER A 286 -4.83 2.30 3.58
C SER A 286 -6.05 2.95 4.24
N PHE A 287 -6.99 2.15 4.73
CA PHE A 287 -8.25 2.65 5.29
C PHE A 287 -8.08 3.24 6.69
N ASP A 288 -9.03 4.06 7.13
CA ASP A 288 -9.10 4.60 8.49
C ASP A 288 -9.11 3.49 9.55
N GLY A 289 -8.14 3.54 10.47
CA GLY A 289 -7.94 2.53 11.51
C GLY A 289 -7.05 1.36 11.08
N GLU A 290 -6.54 1.33 9.84
CA GLU A 290 -5.60 0.28 9.42
C GLU A 290 -4.35 0.29 10.30
N GLN A 291 -4.06 -0.85 10.94
CA GLN A 291 -2.99 -1.01 11.94
C GLN A 291 -3.08 -0.02 13.14
N GLY A 292 -4.23 0.63 13.34
CA GLY A 292 -4.48 1.63 14.38
C GLY A 292 -4.28 3.10 13.94
N PHE A 293 -3.83 3.35 12.71
CA PHE A 293 -3.61 4.72 12.22
C PHE A 293 -4.90 5.42 11.79
N PRO A 294 -5.12 6.70 12.15
CA PRO A 294 -6.32 7.43 11.74
C PRO A 294 -6.30 7.82 10.26
N GLY A 295 -7.47 7.88 9.65
CA GLY A 295 -7.70 8.47 8.33
C GLY A 295 -7.39 7.52 7.17
N ASP A 296 -8.16 7.69 6.11
CA ASP A 296 -7.91 7.07 4.82
C ASP A 296 -6.70 7.73 4.17
N LEU A 297 -5.75 6.90 3.72
CA LEU A 297 -4.54 7.34 3.05
C LEU A 297 -4.42 6.65 1.68
N ARG A 298 -4.31 7.46 0.63
CA ARG A 298 -3.87 6.97 -0.69
C ARG A 298 -2.38 7.13 -0.81
N ALA A 299 -1.67 6.01 -0.94
CA ALA A 299 -0.24 5.97 -1.19
C ALA A 299 0.05 5.55 -2.64
N ILE A 300 1.08 6.13 -3.23
CA ILE A 300 1.60 5.79 -4.55
C ILE A 300 3.12 5.66 -4.43
N VAL A 301 3.68 4.61 -5.02
CA VAL A 301 5.12 4.49 -5.25
C VAL A 301 5.40 4.29 -6.74
N VAL A 302 6.36 5.04 -7.26
CA VAL A 302 6.81 4.99 -8.64
C VAL A 302 8.27 4.60 -8.67
N TYR A 303 8.58 3.50 -9.34
CA TYR A 303 9.94 3.11 -9.68
C TYR A 303 10.19 3.46 -11.14
N LYS A 304 11.31 4.11 -11.42
CA LYS A 304 11.66 4.55 -12.78
C LYS A 304 13.14 4.50 -13.03
N LEU A 305 13.53 4.00 -14.20
CA LEU A 305 14.91 4.08 -14.70
C LEU A 305 15.11 5.37 -15.50
N LEU A 306 16.26 6.02 -15.30
CA LEU A 306 16.64 7.29 -15.93
C LEU A 306 18.01 7.14 -16.60
N GLY A 307 18.03 6.85 -17.89
CA GLY A 307 19.27 6.42 -18.56
C GLY A 307 19.71 5.04 -18.08
N ASP A 308 20.98 4.72 -18.31
CA ASP A 308 21.57 3.39 -18.08
C ASP A 308 22.20 3.20 -16.69
N ASN A 309 22.14 4.21 -15.82
CA ASN A 309 22.84 4.20 -14.54
C ASN A 309 22.10 4.85 -13.36
N LYS A 310 20.83 5.23 -13.51
CA LYS A 310 20.04 5.83 -12.42
C LYS A 310 18.69 5.16 -12.26
N MET A 311 18.29 5.00 -11.01
CA MET A 311 16.95 4.60 -10.61
C MET A 311 16.38 5.67 -9.68
N SER A 312 15.17 6.14 -9.98
CA SER A 312 14.41 7.02 -9.07
C SER A 312 13.27 6.25 -8.42
N ILE A 313 13.05 6.52 -7.14
CA ILE A 313 11.86 6.08 -6.40
C ILE A 313 11.11 7.33 -5.95
N THR A 314 9.84 7.43 -6.29
CA THR A 314 8.97 8.53 -5.83
C THR A 314 7.81 7.95 -5.04
N MET A 315 7.71 8.35 -3.78
CA MET A 315 6.60 7.99 -2.90
C MET A 315 5.75 9.23 -2.63
N LYS A 316 4.44 9.10 -2.82
CA LYS A 316 3.46 10.15 -2.52
C LYS A 316 2.35 9.58 -1.68
N ALA A 317 1.86 10.37 -0.74
CA ALA A 317 0.65 10.01 -0.01
C ALA A 317 -0.26 11.21 0.18
N LYS A 318 -1.57 10.95 0.25
CA LYS A 318 -2.58 11.97 0.55
C LYS A 318 -3.51 11.44 1.61
N SER A 319 -3.65 12.20 2.69
CA SER A 319 -4.76 12.01 3.61
C SER A 319 -6.05 12.48 2.94
N LEU A 320 -7.10 11.66 3.00
CA LEU A 320 -8.39 11.98 2.38
C LEU A 320 -9.38 12.64 3.34
N ASN A 321 -9.29 12.34 4.64
CA ASN A 321 -10.35 12.70 5.59
C ASN A 321 -9.86 13.07 7.00
N LYS A 322 -8.71 12.60 7.48
CA LYS A 322 -8.17 12.92 8.82
C LYS A 322 -6.67 13.13 8.79
N ALA A 323 -6.16 14.06 9.59
CA ALA A 323 -4.72 14.19 9.78
C ALA A 323 -4.12 12.84 10.25
N THR A 324 -2.97 12.46 9.70
CA THR A 324 -2.36 11.15 9.98
C THR A 324 -0.84 11.23 9.82
N PRO A 325 -0.04 10.52 10.65
CA PRO A 325 1.39 10.42 10.41
C PRO A 325 1.69 9.58 9.18
N VAL A 326 2.65 10.02 8.37
CA VAL A 326 3.14 9.30 7.19
C VAL A 326 4.67 9.41 7.14
N ASN A 327 5.33 8.26 7.10
CA ASN A 327 6.77 8.14 6.87
C ASN A 327 7.01 6.89 6.04
N LEU A 328 7.29 7.07 4.74
CA LEU A 328 7.45 5.95 3.81
C LEU A 328 8.91 5.79 3.42
N ILE A 329 9.41 4.55 3.41
CA ILE A 329 10.78 4.23 3.02
C ILE A 329 10.81 3.10 1.98
N ASN A 330 11.93 2.94 1.29
CA ASN A 330 12.29 1.68 0.66
C ASN A 330 13.33 0.97 1.53
N HIS A 331 13.09 -0.30 1.88
CA HIS A 331 13.91 -1.08 2.81
C HIS A 331 14.83 -2.05 2.06
N ALA A 332 15.49 -1.60 0.99
CA ALA A 332 16.48 -2.40 0.28
C ALA A 332 17.73 -2.64 1.14
N TYR A 333 18.19 -3.89 1.10
CA TYR A 333 19.41 -4.36 1.72
C TYR A 333 20.45 -4.47 0.61
N TRP A 334 21.43 -3.57 0.64
CA TRP A 334 22.45 -3.37 -0.38
C TRP A 334 23.73 -4.13 -0.04
N ASN A 335 24.27 -4.82 -1.04
CA ASN A 335 25.64 -5.34 -1.04
C ASN A 335 26.21 -5.09 -2.45
N LEU A 336 27.12 -4.12 -2.57
CA LEU A 336 27.64 -3.69 -3.86
C LEU A 336 28.63 -4.70 -4.46
N GLY A 337 29.21 -5.59 -3.66
CA GLY A 337 29.93 -6.76 -4.15
C GLY A 337 29.01 -7.75 -4.90
N GLY A 338 27.74 -7.78 -4.53
CA GLY A 338 26.71 -8.71 -5.00
C GLY A 338 26.00 -9.36 -3.80
N HIS A 339 24.72 -9.72 -3.95
CA HIS A 339 23.93 -10.26 -2.83
C HIS A 339 24.51 -11.54 -2.21
N ASP A 340 25.31 -12.29 -2.97
CA ASP A 340 25.98 -13.53 -2.61
C ASP A 340 27.48 -13.35 -2.30
N SER A 341 27.96 -12.10 -2.17
CA SER A 341 29.39 -11.82 -2.05
C SER A 341 29.95 -11.91 -0.61
N GLY A 342 29.10 -12.13 0.39
CA GLY A 342 29.48 -12.21 1.80
C GLY A 342 29.02 -11.00 2.60
N ASP A 343 29.86 -10.51 3.51
CA ASP A 343 29.58 -9.34 4.33
C ASP A 343 29.97 -8.01 3.66
N ILE A 344 29.41 -6.91 4.17
CA ILE A 344 29.70 -5.54 3.72
C ILE A 344 30.82 -4.84 4.51
N LEU A 345 31.54 -5.55 5.38
CA LEU A 345 32.41 -4.90 6.37
C LEU A 345 33.59 -4.15 5.72
N SER A 346 33.98 -4.58 4.52
CA SER A 346 35.04 -3.95 3.72
C SER A 346 34.57 -2.83 2.79
N GLU A 347 33.25 -2.66 2.61
CA GLU A 347 32.71 -1.54 1.84
C GLU A 347 33.03 -0.21 2.52
N GLU A 348 33.18 0.86 1.74
CA GLU A 348 33.34 2.22 2.24
C GLU A 348 32.04 2.99 2.10
N ILE A 349 31.69 3.74 3.14
CA ILE A 349 30.52 4.61 3.15
C ILE A 349 30.89 6.03 3.58
N GLN A 350 30.25 7.00 2.95
CA GLN A 350 30.20 8.39 3.40
C GLN A 350 28.73 8.78 3.60
N ILE A 351 28.40 9.41 4.72
CA ILE A 351 27.05 9.89 5.04
C ILE A 351 27.11 11.42 5.21
N PHE A 352 26.23 12.13 4.50
CA PHE A 352 26.15 13.59 4.50
C PHE A 352 25.19 14.06 5.60
N GLY A 353 25.48 13.66 6.84
CA GLY A 353 24.73 14.05 8.02
C GLY A 353 25.64 14.27 9.21
N SER A 354 25.78 15.52 9.64
CA SER A 354 26.66 15.92 10.74
C SER A 354 26.11 15.61 12.14
N HIS A 355 24.86 15.15 12.20
CA HIS A 355 24.18 14.77 13.43
C HIS A 355 23.42 13.45 13.29
N TYR A 356 23.15 12.80 14.41
CA TYR A 356 22.32 11.61 14.50
C TYR A 356 21.35 11.70 15.68
N THR A 357 20.36 10.81 15.73
CA THR A 357 19.37 10.71 16.82
C THR A 357 19.73 9.54 17.74
N PRO A 358 20.37 9.77 18.91
CA PRO A 358 20.71 8.70 19.84
C PRO A 358 19.48 7.96 20.33
N VAL A 359 19.61 6.65 20.49
CA VAL A 359 18.52 5.76 20.90
C VAL A 359 18.75 5.13 22.28
N ASP A 360 17.67 4.69 22.91
CA ASP A 360 17.70 3.88 24.12
C ASP A 360 17.92 2.38 23.83
N ALA A 361 17.85 1.55 24.86
CA ALA A 361 18.01 0.10 24.73
C ALA A 361 16.91 -0.61 23.91
N GLN A 362 15.76 0.06 23.68
CA GLN A 362 14.67 -0.41 22.83
C GLN A 362 14.76 0.18 21.41
N LEU A 363 15.88 0.85 21.09
CA LEU A 363 16.12 1.52 19.82
C LEU A 363 15.13 2.67 19.56
N ILE A 364 14.55 3.26 20.61
CA ILE A 364 13.71 4.46 20.53
C ILE A 364 14.60 5.71 20.65
N PRO A 365 14.44 6.71 19.76
CA PRO A 365 15.17 7.96 19.91
C PRO A 365 14.93 8.63 21.26
N THR A 366 15.97 9.26 21.79
CA THR A 366 15.91 9.99 23.05
C THR A 366 15.28 11.38 22.91
N GLY A 367 14.83 11.77 21.72
CA GLY A 367 14.42 13.14 21.37
C GLY A 367 15.58 14.12 21.13
N LYS A 368 16.84 13.69 21.31
CA LYS A 368 18.05 14.50 21.06
C LYS A 368 18.55 14.33 19.62
N VAL A 369 19.19 15.39 19.12
CA VAL A 369 19.97 15.38 17.88
C VAL A 369 21.39 15.82 18.25
N VAL A 370 22.38 14.95 18.08
CA VAL A 370 23.75 15.19 18.56
C VAL A 370 24.77 15.00 17.43
N THR A 371 25.92 15.66 17.54
CA THR A 371 26.94 15.60 16.49
C THR A 371 27.54 14.20 16.36
N VAL A 372 27.86 13.81 15.12
CA VAL A 372 28.60 12.57 14.84
C VAL A 372 30.09 12.69 15.16
N LYS A 373 30.62 13.92 15.25
CA LYS A 373 32.05 14.19 15.37
C LYS A 373 32.65 13.53 16.60
N GLY A 374 33.71 12.76 16.41
CA GLY A 374 34.42 12.06 17.50
C GLY A 374 33.68 10.83 18.04
N THR A 375 32.61 10.39 17.37
CA THR A 375 31.86 9.18 17.73
C THR A 375 32.12 8.06 16.71
N PRO A 376 31.75 6.80 17.02
CA PRO A 376 31.72 5.72 16.03
C PRO A 376 30.86 5.99 14.79
N TYR A 377 29.96 6.97 14.86
CA TYR A 377 29.02 7.35 13.80
C TYR A 377 29.60 8.41 12.83
N ASP A 378 30.87 8.82 12.99
CA ASP A 378 31.47 9.82 12.10
C ASP A 378 31.81 9.24 10.72
N PHE A 379 30.88 9.43 9.77
CA PHE A 379 30.99 9.09 8.35
C PHE A 379 30.98 10.33 7.43
N LEU A 380 31.31 11.51 7.96
CA LEU A 380 31.38 12.74 7.15
C LEU A 380 32.45 12.66 6.04
N ARG A 381 33.45 11.80 6.23
CA ARG A 381 34.41 11.36 5.23
C ARG A 381 34.22 9.87 4.93
N PRO A 382 34.54 9.41 3.71
CA PRO A 382 34.49 7.99 3.38
C PRO A 382 35.26 7.15 4.40
N ARG A 383 34.62 6.09 4.89
CA ARG A 383 35.19 5.21 5.91
C ARG A 383 34.66 3.79 5.72
N THR A 384 35.51 2.80 5.97
CA THR A 384 35.14 1.38 5.96
C THR A 384 34.08 1.07 7.00
N VAL A 385 33.00 0.38 6.60
CA VAL A 385 31.84 0.11 7.46
C VAL A 385 32.23 -0.61 8.76
N GLY A 386 33.01 -1.69 8.66
CA GLY A 386 33.39 -2.50 9.83
C GLY A 386 34.36 -1.83 10.81
N SER A 387 34.95 -0.69 10.47
CA SER A 387 36.11 -0.14 11.18
C SER A 387 35.87 0.32 12.62
N MET A 388 34.62 0.53 13.05
CA MET A 388 34.26 0.92 14.42
C MET A 388 33.35 -0.06 15.14
N PHE A 389 33.15 -1.27 14.62
CA PHE A 389 32.24 -2.23 15.24
C PHE A 389 32.65 -2.59 16.67
N SER A 390 33.95 -2.57 16.99
CA SER A 390 34.46 -2.79 18.36
C SER A 390 34.03 -1.71 19.38
N LYS A 391 33.49 -0.58 18.91
CA LYS A 391 32.93 0.49 19.75
C LYS A 391 31.40 0.45 19.82
N LEU A 392 30.78 -0.56 19.22
CA LEU A 392 29.33 -0.75 19.12
C LEU A 392 28.96 -2.14 19.65
N THR A 393 27.70 -2.33 20.02
CA THR A 393 27.24 -3.62 20.54
C THR A 393 27.12 -4.69 19.44
N ALA A 394 26.67 -4.31 18.24
CA ALA A 394 26.42 -5.26 17.15
C ALA A 394 26.75 -4.69 15.76
N GLY A 395 26.51 -3.39 15.54
CA GLY A 395 26.74 -2.70 14.28
C GLY A 395 25.96 -1.39 14.29
N TYR A 396 25.69 -0.81 13.11
CA TYR A 396 24.88 0.39 13.01
C TYR A 396 23.40 0.03 12.89
N ASP A 397 22.58 0.78 13.61
CA ASP A 397 21.13 0.89 13.44
C ASP A 397 20.72 2.26 13.98
N ILE A 398 21.01 3.30 13.19
CA ILE A 398 20.90 4.68 13.65
C ILE A 398 20.40 5.61 12.54
N ASN A 399 19.57 6.58 12.91
CA ASN A 399 19.12 7.63 12.01
C ASN A 399 20.10 8.82 12.05
N TYR A 400 20.59 9.21 10.88
CA TYR A 400 21.35 10.44 10.66
C TYR A 400 20.41 11.56 10.23
N ALA A 401 20.65 12.78 10.71
CA ALA A 401 20.05 14.00 10.19
C ALA A 401 20.86 14.49 8.98
N ILE A 402 20.23 14.55 7.80
CA ILE A 402 20.89 14.94 6.56
C ILE A 402 21.12 16.45 6.52
N ASP A 403 22.36 16.85 6.27
CA ASP A 403 22.74 18.26 6.23
C ASP A 403 22.12 18.96 5.02
N GLY A 404 21.47 20.11 5.23
CA GLY A 404 20.90 20.91 4.14
C GLY A 404 19.68 20.29 3.44
N SER A 405 19.04 19.29 4.05
CA SER A 405 17.79 18.72 3.56
C SER A 405 16.69 19.77 3.46
N ALA A 406 15.90 19.74 2.38
CA ALA A 406 14.73 20.57 2.22
C ALA A 406 13.67 19.85 1.36
N GLU A 407 12.39 20.10 1.63
CA GLU A 407 11.27 19.35 1.04
C GLU A 407 11.28 19.29 -0.51
N GLN A 408 11.73 20.37 -1.16
CA GLN A 408 11.75 20.50 -2.62
C GLN A 408 13.14 20.33 -3.25
N LYS A 409 14.14 19.86 -2.49
CA LYS A 409 15.52 19.74 -2.95
C LYS A 409 16.05 18.33 -2.70
N LEU A 410 16.46 17.64 -3.75
CA LEU A 410 17.27 16.42 -3.61
C LEU A 410 18.66 16.80 -3.11
N THR A 411 19.01 16.26 -1.96
CA THR A 411 20.32 16.43 -1.31
C THR A 411 20.97 15.05 -1.20
N LYS A 412 22.28 14.97 -1.44
CA LYS A 412 23.01 13.71 -1.33
C LYS A 412 22.97 13.25 0.12
N ALA A 413 22.54 12.01 0.36
CA ALA A 413 22.43 11.43 1.70
C ALA A 413 23.63 10.53 2.01
N ALA A 414 24.04 9.69 1.07
CA ALA A 414 25.18 8.81 1.24
C ALA A 414 25.83 8.39 -0.10
N ILE A 415 27.08 7.94 -0.01
CA ILE A 415 27.82 7.25 -1.07
C ILE A 415 28.34 5.95 -0.47
N VAL A 416 28.15 4.84 -1.17
CA VAL A 416 28.71 3.53 -0.83
C VAL A 416 29.61 3.06 -1.98
N HIS A 417 30.75 2.47 -1.64
CA HIS A 417 31.72 1.97 -2.59
C HIS A 417 32.24 0.59 -2.17
N ASP A 418 32.10 -0.39 -3.04
CA ASP A 418 32.81 -1.66 -2.92
C ASP A 418 34.05 -1.64 -3.82
N LYS A 419 35.25 -1.61 -3.23
CA LYS A 419 36.52 -1.55 -3.97
C LYS A 419 36.76 -2.78 -4.86
N LYS A 420 36.23 -3.94 -4.46
CA LYS A 420 36.49 -5.20 -5.15
C LYS A 420 35.83 -5.21 -6.52
N SER A 421 34.52 -4.96 -6.57
CA SER A 421 33.77 -4.78 -7.82
C SER A 421 34.03 -3.42 -8.48
N GLY A 422 34.42 -2.41 -7.70
CA GLY A 422 34.50 -1.02 -8.14
C GLY A 422 33.14 -0.33 -8.22
N ARG A 423 32.04 -1.00 -7.84
CA ARG A 423 30.70 -0.41 -7.89
C ARG A 423 30.57 0.69 -6.84
N VAL A 424 29.97 1.80 -7.26
CA VAL A 424 29.61 2.94 -6.41
C VAL A 424 28.12 3.19 -6.51
N MET A 425 27.47 3.39 -5.37
CA MET A 425 26.08 3.83 -5.26
C MET A 425 26.01 5.17 -4.54
N GLU A 426 25.47 6.18 -5.20
CA GLU A 426 25.10 7.46 -4.58
C GLU A 426 23.58 7.49 -4.38
N ILE A 427 23.12 7.86 -3.18
CA ILE A 427 21.69 8.11 -2.89
C ILE A 427 21.49 9.59 -2.57
N SER A 428 20.51 10.21 -3.24
CA SER A 428 20.03 11.56 -2.95
C SER A 428 18.54 11.53 -2.59
N THR A 429 18.11 12.38 -1.66
CA THR A 429 16.74 12.41 -1.15
C THR A 429 16.29 13.82 -0.76
N ASN A 430 14.98 14.04 -0.66
CA ASN A 430 14.40 15.23 -0.05
C ASN A 430 14.01 15.03 1.43
N GLN A 431 14.24 13.84 1.99
CA GLN A 431 13.93 13.55 3.39
C GLN A 431 14.97 14.14 4.35
N PRO A 432 14.56 14.43 5.60
CA PRO A 432 15.46 15.04 6.58
C PRO A 432 16.43 14.03 7.21
N GLY A 433 16.16 12.72 7.11
CA GLY A 433 17.01 11.70 7.70
C GLY A 433 17.28 10.50 6.82
N VAL A 434 18.24 9.68 7.25
CA VAL A 434 18.55 8.37 6.68
C VAL A 434 18.87 7.39 7.80
N GLN A 435 18.12 6.27 7.86
CA GLN A 435 18.50 5.13 8.70
C GLN A 435 19.69 4.42 8.04
N PHE A 436 20.77 4.25 8.80
CA PHE A 436 21.87 3.39 8.42
C PHE A 436 21.85 2.15 9.31
N TYR A 437 21.52 1.00 8.69
CA TYR A 437 21.41 -0.28 9.36
C TYR A 437 22.32 -1.32 8.68
N THR A 438 23.14 -2.05 9.45
CA THR A 438 24.11 -3.02 8.92
C THR A 438 23.70 -4.47 9.12
N SER A 439 22.40 -4.80 8.99
CA SER A 439 21.88 -6.18 9.03
C SER A 439 22.37 -7.02 10.24
N ASN A 440 22.41 -6.40 11.41
CA ASN A 440 23.20 -6.85 12.58
C ASN A 440 22.85 -8.25 13.08
N THR A 441 21.62 -8.70 12.90
CA THR A 441 21.14 -10.02 13.36
C THR A 441 20.58 -10.86 12.22
N LEU A 442 20.90 -10.50 10.96
CA LEU A 442 20.32 -11.16 9.80
C LEU A 442 20.81 -12.62 9.71
N TYR A 443 19.88 -13.55 9.60
CA TYR A 443 20.20 -14.94 9.31
C TYR A 443 19.09 -15.57 8.48
N GLN A 444 19.21 -15.53 7.15
CA GLN A 444 18.15 -16.02 6.25
C GLN A 444 18.71 -16.67 4.99
N LYS A 445 18.00 -17.70 4.49
CA LYS A 445 18.26 -18.28 3.17
C LYS A 445 17.60 -17.42 2.10
N GLY A 446 18.39 -16.82 1.22
CA GLY A 446 17.93 -15.96 0.14
C GLY A 446 18.03 -16.59 -1.24
N LYS A 447 18.12 -15.71 -2.25
CA LYS A 447 18.27 -16.03 -3.67
C LYS A 447 19.35 -17.08 -3.94
N GLY A 448 19.08 -17.98 -4.87
CA GLY A 448 20.02 -19.04 -5.25
C GLY A 448 20.40 -19.98 -4.10
N GLY A 449 19.65 -19.95 -3.00
CA GLY A 449 19.94 -20.69 -1.78
C GLY A 449 21.10 -20.16 -0.94
N PHE A 450 21.64 -18.98 -1.24
CA PHE A 450 22.70 -18.35 -0.46
C PHE A 450 22.19 -17.98 0.94
N THR A 451 23.00 -18.19 1.98
CA THR A 451 22.63 -17.83 3.36
C THR A 451 23.19 -16.46 3.71
N TYR A 452 22.31 -15.47 3.82
CA TYR A 452 22.66 -14.16 4.35
C TYR A 452 22.90 -14.26 5.86
N LYS A 453 24.09 -13.89 6.28
CA LYS A 453 24.54 -13.87 7.68
C LYS A 453 24.54 -12.42 8.22
N PRO A 454 24.83 -12.20 9.51
CA PRO A 454 24.98 -10.85 10.04
C PRO A 454 25.94 -10.03 9.18
N HIS A 455 25.55 -8.79 8.91
CA HIS A 455 26.31 -7.85 8.07
C HIS A 455 26.43 -8.26 6.59
N ALA A 456 25.55 -9.12 6.08
CA ALA A 456 25.49 -9.42 4.64
C ALA A 456 25.10 -8.20 3.78
N ALA A 457 24.49 -7.18 4.38
CA ALA A 457 24.09 -5.95 3.69
C ALA A 457 23.99 -4.73 4.59
N LEU A 458 23.92 -3.56 3.97
CA LEU A 458 23.51 -2.30 4.59
C LEU A 458 22.16 -1.81 4.05
N CYS A 459 21.40 -1.09 4.87
CA CYS A 459 20.19 -0.36 4.46
C CYS A 459 20.45 1.14 4.57
N LEU A 460 19.89 1.89 3.62
CA LEU A 460 19.91 3.36 3.60
C LEU A 460 18.48 3.86 3.41
N GLU A 461 17.72 3.88 4.50
CA GLU A 461 16.30 4.18 4.49
C GLU A 461 16.13 5.69 4.67
N THR A 462 16.02 6.44 3.58
CA THR A 462 15.78 7.89 3.67
C THR A 462 14.38 8.13 4.21
N GLN A 463 14.23 8.96 5.24
CA GLN A 463 13.01 9.00 6.06
C GLN A 463 12.88 10.31 6.84
N GLY A 464 11.70 10.57 7.41
CA GLY A 464 11.63 11.44 8.59
C GLY A 464 12.18 10.71 9.84
N PHE A 465 12.52 11.45 10.88
CA PHE A 465 13.15 10.85 12.06
C PHE A 465 12.23 9.80 12.74
N PRO A 466 12.79 8.71 13.28
CA PRO A 466 12.01 7.76 14.04
C PRO A 466 11.31 8.42 15.22
N ASP A 467 10.14 7.92 15.58
CA ASP A 467 9.32 8.41 16.70
C ASP A 467 9.00 9.92 16.70
N SER A 468 9.10 10.62 15.55
CA SER A 468 8.74 12.06 15.43
C SER A 468 7.34 12.37 15.96
N VAL A 469 6.39 11.43 15.87
CA VAL A 469 5.03 11.60 16.40
C VAL A 469 4.97 11.80 17.91
N ASN A 470 6.00 11.36 18.65
CA ASN A 470 6.14 11.53 20.09
C ASN A 470 7.27 12.50 20.47
N HIS A 471 7.95 13.10 19.49
CA HIS A 471 9.01 14.08 19.69
C HIS A 471 8.71 15.40 18.95
N PRO A 472 8.02 16.36 19.60
CA PRO A 472 7.64 17.64 18.97
C PRO A 472 8.80 18.49 18.45
N THR A 473 10.03 18.24 18.91
CA THR A 473 11.25 18.91 18.45
C THR A 473 11.80 18.34 17.15
N PHE A 474 11.33 17.16 16.72
CA PHE A 474 11.70 16.57 15.44
C PHE A 474 10.85 17.12 14.29
N PRO A 475 11.32 17.05 13.03
CA PRO A 475 10.51 17.40 11.88
C PRO A 475 9.20 16.61 11.87
N SER A 476 8.09 17.33 11.68
CA SER A 476 6.75 16.74 11.64
C SER A 476 6.61 15.75 10.48
N GLN A 477 5.88 14.67 10.76
CA GLN A 477 5.48 13.65 9.78
C GLN A 477 3.95 13.62 9.60
N ILE A 478 3.23 14.62 10.11
CA ILE A 478 1.77 14.68 10.01
C ILE A 478 1.36 15.23 8.66
N VAL A 479 0.45 14.52 7.98
CA VAL A 479 -0.17 14.93 6.72
C VAL A 479 -1.63 15.27 6.98
N ASN A 480 -2.01 16.52 6.76
CA ASN A 480 -3.40 16.97 6.89
C ASN A 480 -4.19 16.71 5.60
N PRO A 481 -5.53 16.62 5.68
CA PRO A 481 -6.37 16.61 4.48
C PRO A 481 -6.10 17.82 3.59
N GLY A 482 -5.95 17.59 2.30
CA GLY A 482 -5.59 18.62 1.31
C GLY A 482 -4.08 18.77 1.08
N GLU A 483 -3.23 18.31 2.00
CA GLU A 483 -1.78 18.28 1.83
C GLU A 483 -1.33 17.02 1.05
N SER A 484 -0.06 17.00 0.64
CA SER A 484 0.52 15.87 -0.05
C SER A 484 1.91 15.56 0.49
N TYR A 485 2.07 14.35 1.04
CA TYR A 485 3.38 13.80 1.35
C TYR A 485 4.15 13.54 0.05
N LYS A 486 5.44 13.89 0.04
CA LYS A 486 6.35 13.68 -1.09
C LYS A 486 7.70 13.22 -0.58
N HIS A 487 8.12 12.06 -1.04
CA HIS A 487 9.44 11.52 -0.80
C HIS A 487 10.06 11.12 -2.13
N TYR A 488 11.17 11.76 -2.47
CA TYR A 488 11.93 11.53 -3.69
C TYR A 488 13.27 10.90 -3.34
N MET A 489 13.63 9.83 -4.03
CA MET A 489 14.93 9.17 -3.95
C MET A 489 15.52 9.07 -5.35
N LEU A 490 16.81 9.36 -5.48
CA LEU A 490 17.58 9.14 -6.70
C LEU A 490 18.82 8.32 -6.34
N PHE A 491 18.87 7.11 -6.87
CA PHE A 491 20.04 6.25 -6.85
C PHE A 491 20.81 6.45 -8.16
N LYS A 492 22.11 6.68 -8.05
CA LYS A 492 23.03 6.72 -9.19
C LYS A 492 24.12 5.68 -8.98
N PHE A 493 24.33 4.87 -10.00
CA PHE A 493 25.34 3.83 -10.03
C PHE A 493 26.49 4.25 -10.96
N SER A 494 27.71 3.93 -10.56
CA SER A 494 28.92 4.16 -11.35
C SER A 494 30.01 3.18 -10.95
N ASN A 495 31.13 3.18 -11.66
CA ASN A 495 32.30 2.38 -11.35
C ASN A 495 33.52 3.27 -11.11
N LEU A 496 34.42 2.85 -10.22
CA LEU A 496 35.74 3.46 -9.97
C LEU A 496 36.89 2.51 -10.29
#